data_AF-A0A085FGU8-F1
#
_entry.id   AF-A0A085FGU8-F1
#
_cell.length_a   1.000
_cell.length_b   1.000
_cell.length_c   1.000
_cell.angle_alpha   90.00
_cell.angle_beta   90.00
_cell.angle_gamma   90.00
#
_symmetry.space_group_name_H-M   'P 1'
#
loop_
_entity.id
_entity.type
_entity.pdbx_description
1 polymer ?
#
loop_
_entity_poly.entity_id
_entity_poly.type
_entity_poly.pdbx_seq_one_letter_code
_entity_poly.pdbx_strand_id
1 'polypeptide(L)'
;MLNENEHERDANLKAHLKALHRHLQETDNVDPELETLLRQLDGDIDRALARHAENELDENTYGLSSRTQELAARFDANHPTFSAGLRQLGNMLSNMGI
;
A
#
# COMPACT_ATOMS: atom_id res chain seq x y z
N MET A 1 -23.78 4.19 13.92
CA MET A 1 -22.74 5.24 13.88
C MET A 1 -21.36 4.59 13.86
N LEU A 2 -21.05 3.77 12.83
CA LEU A 2 -19.79 3.02 12.77
C LEU A 2 -18.83 3.46 11.65
N ASN A 3 -19.25 4.38 10.77
CA ASN A 3 -18.50 4.62 9.52
C ASN A 3 -17.46 5.75 9.57
N GLU A 4 -17.39 6.59 10.62
CA GLU A 4 -16.42 7.70 10.65
C GLU A 4 -14.97 7.21 10.81
N ASN A 5 -14.74 6.23 11.68
CA ASN A 5 -13.40 5.73 12.00
C ASN A 5 -12.74 4.92 10.88
N GLU A 6 -13.52 4.33 9.97
CA GLU A 6 -13.00 3.54 8.85
C GLU A 6 -12.51 4.44 7.72
N HIS A 7 -13.30 5.46 7.36
CA HIS A 7 -12.91 6.45 6.35
C HIS A 7 -11.65 7.22 6.74
N GLU A 8 -11.45 7.50 8.04
CA GLU A 8 -10.22 8.14 8.53
C GLU A 8 -8.98 7.25 8.35
N ARG A 9 -9.10 5.92 8.54
CA ARG A 9 -8.01 4.97 8.31
C ARG A 9 -7.70 4.82 6.83
N ASP A 10 -8.73 4.73 6.00
CA ASP A 10 -8.59 4.63 4.55
C ASP A 10 -7.93 5.90 3.98
N ALA A 11 -8.33 7.08 4.46
CA ALA A 11 -7.71 8.35 4.10
C ALA A 11 -6.24 8.43 4.56
N ASN A 12 -5.94 7.95 5.76
CA ASN A 12 -4.57 7.90 6.27
C ASN A 12 -3.67 6.95 5.45
N LEU A 13 -4.22 5.80 5.04
CA LEU A 13 -3.52 4.84 4.19
C LEU A 13 -3.23 5.44 2.82
N LYS A 14 -4.23 6.06 2.17
CA LYS A 14 -4.04 6.77 0.89
C LYS A 14 -3.01 7.88 0.99
N ALA A 15 -3.00 8.63 2.09
CA ALA A 15 -2.01 9.68 2.31
C ALA A 15 -0.59 9.10 2.41
N HIS A 16 -0.41 8.01 3.16
CA HIS A 16 0.89 7.32 3.27
C HIS A 16 1.35 6.75 1.92
N LEU A 17 0.45 6.11 1.18
CA LEU A 17 0.74 5.52 -0.12
C LEU A 17 1.15 6.61 -1.13
N LYS A 18 0.45 7.74 -1.15
CA LYS A 18 0.80 8.89 -2.00
C LYS A 18 2.14 9.52 -1.63
N ALA A 19 2.44 9.63 -0.33
CA ALA A 19 3.73 10.11 0.14
C ALA A 19 4.86 9.18 -0.30
N LEU A 20 4.64 7.86 -0.19
CA LEU A 20 5.58 6.84 -0.63
C LEU A 20 5.79 6.91 -2.15
N HIS A 21 4.72 6.97 -2.94
CA HIS A 21 4.81 7.10 -4.40
C HIS A 21 5.58 8.36 -4.81
N ARG A 22 5.33 9.50 -4.17
CA ARG A 22 6.07 10.73 -4.44
C ARG A 22 7.56 10.59 -4.12
N HIS A 23 7.89 9.96 -3.00
CA HIS A 23 9.28 9.71 -2.63
C HIS A 23 9.99 8.80 -3.64
N LEU A 24 9.25 7.87 -4.28
CA LEU A 24 9.76 7.02 -5.35
C LEU A 24 10.13 7.87 -6.58
N GLN A 25 9.22 8.77 -6.99
CA GLN A 25 9.42 9.63 -8.15
C GLN A 25 10.54 10.64 -7.95
N GLU A 26 10.80 11.04 -6.70
CA GLU A 26 11.94 11.89 -6.33
C GLU A 26 13.26 11.10 -6.27
N THR A 27 13.22 9.77 -6.23
CA THR A 27 14.40 8.91 -6.20
C THR A 27 14.86 8.60 -7.63
N ASP A 28 15.98 9.19 -8.04
CA ASP A 28 16.52 9.15 -9.43
C ASP A 28 16.92 7.74 -9.92
N ASN A 29 17.04 6.75 -9.03
CA ASN A 29 17.59 5.42 -9.34
C ASN A 29 16.70 4.28 -8.83
N VAL A 30 15.40 4.34 -9.12
CA VAL A 30 14.49 3.22 -8.86
C VAL A 30 14.49 2.26 -10.04
N ASP A 31 14.58 0.96 -9.74
CA ASP A 31 14.50 -0.08 -10.75
C ASP A 31 13.13 -0.05 -11.47
N PRO A 32 13.10 -0.08 -12.82
CA PRO A 32 11.86 0.00 -13.59
C PRO A 32 10.88 -1.16 -13.34
N GLU A 33 11.38 -2.34 -12.96
CA GLU A 33 10.54 -3.46 -12.52
C GLU A 33 9.85 -3.13 -11.20
N LEU A 34 10.62 -2.63 -10.23
CA LEU A 34 10.12 -2.24 -8.92
C LEU A 34 9.12 -1.08 -9.00
N GLU A 35 9.36 -0.11 -9.88
CA GLU A 35 8.43 0.98 -10.16
C GLU A 35 7.09 0.47 -10.72
N THR A 36 7.16 -0.53 -11.61
CA THR A 36 5.97 -1.15 -12.19
C THR A 36 5.18 -1.93 -11.14
N LEU A 37 5.85 -2.70 -10.29
CA LEU A 37 5.24 -3.42 -9.18
C LEU A 37 4.59 -2.47 -8.17
N LEU A 38 5.23 -1.33 -7.88
CA LEU A 38 4.65 -0.33 -6.99
C LEU A 38 3.37 0.28 -7.57
N ARG A 39 3.37 0.65 -8.86
CA ARG A 39 2.16 1.16 -9.52
C ARG A 39 1.02 0.15 -9.53
N GLN A 40 1.34 -1.14 -9.71
CA GLN A 40 0.34 -2.19 -9.60
C GLN A 40 -0.23 -2.29 -8.19
N LEU A 41 0.64 -2.26 -7.18
CA LEU A 41 0.23 -2.29 -5.78
C LEU A 41 -0.62 -1.07 -5.40
N ASP A 42 -0.28 0.12 -5.90
CA ASP A 42 -1.03 1.36 -5.69
C ASP A 42 -2.48 1.23 -6.23
N GLY A 43 -2.62 0.70 -7.45
CA GLY A 43 -3.94 0.42 -8.03
C GLY A 43 -4.72 -0.70 -7.32
N ASP A 44 -4.01 -1.71 -6.83
CA ASP A 44 -4.60 -2.77 -6.00
C ASP A 44 -5.15 -2.21 -4.68
N ILE A 45 -4.39 -1.36 -3.98
CA ILE A 45 -4.81 -0.71 -2.73
C ILE A 45 -5.99 0.23 -2.97
N ASP A 46 -5.98 1.03 -4.04
CA ASP A 46 -7.11 1.93 -4.32
C ASP A 46 -8.42 1.16 -4.58
N ARG A 47 -8.34 0.04 -5.32
CA ARG A 47 -9.48 -0.86 -5.52
C ARG A 47 -9.95 -1.52 -4.24
N ALA A 48 -9.02 -2.02 -3.42
CA ALA A 48 -9.32 -2.63 -2.14
C ALA A 48 -10.03 -1.65 -1.20
N LEU A 49 -9.56 -0.40 -1.15
CA LEU A 49 -10.17 0.66 -0.35
C LEU A 49 -11.55 1.08 -0.87
N ALA A 50 -11.74 1.16 -2.19
CA ALA A 50 -13.06 1.41 -2.77
C ALA A 50 -14.06 0.31 -2.37
N ARG A 51 -13.66 -0.96 -2.51
CA ARG A 51 -14.47 -2.11 -2.10
C ARG A 51 -14.72 -2.16 -0.60
N HIS A 52 -13.72 -1.82 0.20
CA HIS A 52 -13.83 -1.71 1.67
C HIS A 52 -14.91 -0.68 2.05
N ALA A 53 -14.90 0.50 1.43
CA ALA A 53 -15.91 1.53 1.65
C ALA A 53 -17.33 1.08 1.25
N GLU A 54 -17.44 0.24 0.23
CA GLU A 54 -18.70 -0.36 -0.25
C GLU A 54 -19.12 -1.62 0.54
N ASN A 55 -18.33 -2.06 1.54
CA ASN A 55 -18.48 -3.35 2.24
C ASN A 55 -18.47 -4.58 1.32
N GLU A 56 -17.82 -4.49 0.16
CA GLU A 56 -17.69 -5.56 -0.85
C GLU A 56 -16.30 -6.20 -0.84
N LEU A 57 -15.77 -6.52 0.35
CA LEU A 57 -14.48 -7.19 0.49
C LEU A 57 -14.54 -8.61 -0.07
N ASP A 58 -13.70 -8.91 -1.04
CA ASP A 58 -13.54 -10.22 -1.67
C ASP A 58 -12.17 -10.83 -1.41
N GLU A 59 -11.97 -12.09 -1.81
CA GLU A 59 -10.72 -12.83 -1.67
C GLU A 59 -9.47 -12.13 -2.23
N ASN A 60 -9.61 -11.29 -3.27
CA ASN A 60 -8.49 -10.53 -3.82
C ASN A 60 -8.01 -9.41 -2.88
N THR A 61 -8.86 -9.02 -1.94
CA THR A 61 -8.66 -7.89 -1.06
C THR A 61 -7.80 -8.31 0.14
N TYR A 62 -7.98 -9.52 0.72
CA TYR A 62 -7.23 -10.05 1.88
C TYR A 62 -5.73 -10.37 1.68
N GLY A 63 -5.20 -10.22 0.46
CA GLY A 63 -3.82 -10.58 0.11
C GLY A 63 -2.86 -9.39 -0.04
N LEU A 64 -3.35 -8.17 0.15
CA LEU A 64 -2.61 -6.94 -0.17
C LEU A 64 -1.50 -6.67 0.83
N SER A 65 -1.74 -6.90 2.11
CA SER A 65 -0.70 -6.78 3.14
C SER A 65 0.49 -7.69 2.87
N SER A 66 0.24 -8.95 2.51
CA SER A 66 1.30 -9.92 2.15
C SER A 66 2.10 -9.46 0.93
N ARG A 67 1.42 -9.03 -0.14
CA ARG A 67 2.08 -8.50 -1.36
C ARG A 67 2.94 -7.28 -1.06
N THR A 68 2.43 -6.37 -0.23
CA THR A 68 3.15 -5.16 0.17
C THR A 68 4.42 -5.51 0.96
N GLN A 69 4.35 -6.47 1.87
CA GLN A 69 5.51 -6.95 2.64
C GLN A 69 6.55 -7.65 1.74
N GLU A 70 6.10 -8.44 0.77
CA GLU A 70 6.99 -9.07 -0.20
C GLU A 70 7.72 -8.00 -1.04
N LEU A 71 6.98 -6.99 -1.53
CA LEU A 71 7.57 -5.89 -2.28
C LEU A 71 8.58 -5.13 -1.41
N ALA A 72 8.27 -4.86 -0.14
CA ALA A 72 9.20 -4.22 0.79
C ALA A 72 10.53 -4.98 0.90
N ALA A 73 10.49 -6.32 0.98
CA ALA A 73 11.70 -7.14 1.01
C ALA A 73 12.55 -7.00 -0.25
N ARG A 74 11.93 -6.80 -1.42
CA ARG A 74 12.66 -6.55 -2.69
C ARG A 74 13.34 -5.18 -2.70
N PHE A 75 12.72 -4.16 -2.11
CA PHE A 75 13.30 -2.83 -1.97
C PHE A 75 14.38 -2.75 -0.88
N ASP A 76 14.44 -3.68 0.07
CA ASP A 76 15.36 -3.61 1.24
C ASP A 76 16.84 -3.57 0.84
N ALA A 77 17.20 -4.20 -0.29
CA ALA A 77 18.58 -4.26 -0.76
C ALA A 77 19.08 -2.93 -1.38
N ASN A 78 18.22 -2.20 -2.09
CA ASN A 78 18.59 -1.02 -2.87
C ASN A 78 18.01 0.29 -2.31
N HIS A 79 16.88 0.21 -1.60
CA HIS A 79 16.10 1.35 -1.10
C HIS A 79 15.52 1.06 0.30
N PRO A 80 16.36 1.00 1.36
CA PRO A 80 15.93 0.66 2.71
C PRO A 80 14.87 1.62 3.28
N THR A 81 14.94 2.91 2.94
CA THR A 81 13.90 3.90 3.32
C THR A 81 12.55 3.55 2.73
N PHE A 82 12.53 3.05 1.49
CA PHE A 82 11.32 2.69 0.77
C PHE A 82 10.71 1.39 1.30
N SER A 83 11.56 0.41 1.58
CA SER A 83 11.20 -0.83 2.28
C SER A 83 10.52 -0.53 3.62
N ALA A 84 11.06 0.40 4.43
CA ALA A 84 10.45 0.79 5.70
C ALA A 84 9.03 1.36 5.51
N GLY A 85 8.82 2.23 4.52
CA GLY A 85 7.51 2.78 4.18
C GLY A 85 6.51 1.70 3.71
N LEU A 86 6.96 0.77 2.85
CA LEU A 86 6.14 -0.36 2.41
C LEU A 86 5.77 -1.30 3.55
N ARG A 87 6.71 -1.65 4.43
CA ARG A 87 6.40 -2.47 5.62
C ARG A 87 5.32 -1.82 6.48
N GLN A 88 5.40 -0.50 6.68
CA GLN A 88 4.39 0.25 7.41
C GLN A 88 3.02 0.19 6.72
N LEU A 89 2.95 0.37 5.40
CA LEU A 89 1.72 0.20 4.63
C LEU A 89 1.15 -1.22 4.75
N GLY A 90 1.99 -2.25 4.65
CA GLY A 90 1.59 -3.64 4.81
C GLY A 90 0.99 -3.93 6.18
N ASN A 91 1.54 -3.32 7.23
CA ASN A 91 0.99 -3.42 8.58
C ASN A 91 -0.37 -2.71 8.71
N MET A 92 -0.53 -1.54 8.09
CA MET A 92 -1.82 -0.82 8.08
C MET A 92 -2.90 -1.64 7.37
N LEU A 93 -2.58 -2.17 6.18
CA LEU A 93 -3.46 -3.08 5.41
C LEU A 93 -3.85 -4.29 6.27
N SER A 94 -2.87 -4.96 6.88
CA SER A 94 -3.14 -6.14 7.70
C SER A 94 -4.03 -5.83 8.91
N ASN A 95 -3.85 -4.67 9.54
CA ASN A 95 -4.69 -4.20 10.64
C ASN A 95 -6.14 -3.87 10.21
N MET A 96 -6.35 -3.55 8.93
CA MET A 96 -7.68 -3.37 8.34
C MET A 96 -8.27 -4.69 7.82
N GLY A 97 -7.52 -5.79 7.87
CA GLY A 97 -7.95 -7.09 7.33
C GLY A 97 -7.84 -7.19 5.81
N ILE A 98 -6.96 -6.39 5.21
CA ILE A 98 -6.66 -6.31 3.77
C ILE A 98 -5.22 -6.79 3.48
#